data_AF-A0A9W7UK31-F1
#
_entry.id   AF-A0A9W7UK31-F1
#
_cell.length_a   1.000
_cell.length_b   1.000
_cell.length_c   1.000
_cell.angle_alpha   90.00
_cell.angle_beta   90.00
_cell.angle_gamma   90.00
#
_symmetry.space_group_name_H-M   'P 1'
#
loop_
_entity.id
_entity.type
_entity.pdbx_description
1 polymer ?
#
loop_
_entity_poly.entity_id
_entity_poly.type
_entity_poly.pdbx_seq_one_letter_code
_entity_poly.pdbx_strand_id
1 'polypeptide(L)'
;MACKISELGAVIAAEIGSTETPADSNKTKYGKWYGQDGQPWCDMFQAWCANQVGATDICGKFAYTPYHASFFKNKGAWYTTPKKGDYAFFHNGKRICHIGWVEKVIDSNTVQTIEGNTGSGSNADGGQVQRRKRSIIGTPKWKIVGFGRPVYLDEVSAGEPVNTTHHVQEYKVKQGDSLWDISQKYHVSVDDIKKVNPGIDEKNLPVGKELKIPNTGGPANIPPQMQTYEVKKDDTLYKLHQRFNVSVDDIKKVNPGIDEKNLPVGKELKIPNTGGPANIPPQMQTYEVKKDDTLYKLHQRFNVSVDEIKEANPGIDEKNLPVGKIINIPKLNTGGDGRPTPPPGLSPSGDNFNKVWKFFKDLGFSDEATAGIMGNLQQESQMDPTSKQGNGRKPGRGLAQWETNKIRGGSGRWETLEKFANRNNLDKWDLYTQLKFIWWELTEEPWIKSQVKKYAGSLEQFMKIKNIDDAIIKWEKMYEQAGNPVLEDRKKFANAIYTRFARV
;
A
#
# COMPACT_ATOMS: atom_id res chain seq x y z
N MET A 1 -19.02 0.86 -9.09
CA MET A 1 -20.36 0.37 -9.49
C MET A 1 -20.52 -1.10 -9.10
N ALA A 2 -21.74 -1.60 -8.95
CA ALA A 2 -22.02 -3.00 -8.61
C ALA A 2 -22.30 -3.80 -9.90
N CYS A 3 -21.79 -5.04 -10.01
CA CYS A 3 -21.86 -5.88 -11.21
C CYS A 3 -22.31 -7.30 -10.86
N LYS A 4 -23.05 -7.97 -11.75
CA LYS A 4 -23.47 -9.37 -11.59
C LYS A 4 -22.36 -10.35 -11.98
N ILE A 5 -22.31 -11.52 -11.32
CA ILE A 5 -21.38 -12.61 -11.70
C ILE A 5 -21.59 -13.01 -13.16
N SER A 6 -22.86 -13.06 -13.57
CA SER A 6 -23.28 -13.43 -14.92
C SER A 6 -22.79 -12.44 -15.98
N GLU A 7 -22.84 -11.13 -15.72
CA GLU A 7 -22.39 -10.08 -16.63
C GLU A 7 -20.88 -10.12 -16.85
N LEU A 8 -20.11 -10.15 -15.76
CA LEU A 8 -18.66 -10.26 -15.84
C LEU A 8 -18.24 -11.59 -16.49
N GLY A 9 -18.90 -12.69 -16.10
CA GLY A 9 -18.65 -14.01 -16.65
C GLY A 9 -18.92 -14.08 -18.16
N ALA A 10 -19.95 -13.39 -18.65
CA ALA A 10 -20.25 -13.32 -20.09
C ALA A 10 -19.14 -12.58 -20.86
N VAL A 11 -18.65 -11.45 -20.35
CA VAL A 11 -17.53 -10.72 -20.97
C VAL A 11 -16.26 -11.54 -20.97
N ILE A 12 -15.92 -12.19 -19.85
CA ILE A 12 -14.72 -13.04 -19.75
C ILE A 12 -14.83 -14.25 -20.70
N ALA A 13 -15.99 -14.89 -20.78
CA ALA A 13 -16.20 -16.05 -21.66
C ALA A 13 -16.20 -15.68 -23.15
N ALA A 14 -16.67 -14.49 -23.51
CA ALA A 14 -16.64 -14.00 -24.89
C ALA A 14 -15.22 -13.83 -25.44
N GLU A 15 -14.22 -13.70 -24.56
CA GLU A 15 -12.82 -13.56 -24.95
C GLU A 15 -12.09 -14.89 -25.15
N ILE A 16 -12.73 -16.04 -24.91
CA ILE A 16 -12.08 -17.35 -25.12
C ILE A 16 -11.70 -17.51 -26.59
N GLY A 17 -10.43 -17.87 -26.82
CA GLY A 17 -9.86 -17.96 -28.16
C GLY A 17 -9.17 -16.67 -28.63
N SER A 18 -9.32 -15.55 -27.92
CA SER A 18 -8.50 -14.36 -28.19
C SER A 18 -7.02 -14.66 -27.99
N THR A 19 -6.21 -14.30 -28.98
CA THR A 19 -4.75 -14.49 -28.97
C THR A 19 -4.01 -13.15 -29.01
N GLU A 20 -2.73 -13.18 -28.70
CA GLU A 20 -1.80 -12.10 -29.02
C GLU A 20 -1.53 -11.99 -30.53
N THR A 21 -1.24 -10.76 -30.99
CA THR A 21 -0.94 -10.48 -32.39
C THR A 21 0.21 -9.47 -32.49
N PRO A 22 1.37 -9.85 -33.07
CA PRO A 22 1.72 -11.18 -33.58
C PRO A 22 1.78 -12.27 -32.50
N ALA A 23 1.79 -13.55 -32.88
CA ALA A 23 2.01 -14.65 -31.94
C ALA A 23 3.33 -14.47 -31.16
N ASP A 24 3.37 -14.94 -29.91
CA ASP A 24 4.50 -14.88 -28.98
C ASP A 24 5.00 -13.45 -28.66
N SER A 25 4.17 -12.43 -28.91
CA SER A 25 4.57 -11.03 -28.75
C SER A 25 4.11 -10.36 -27.45
N ASN A 26 3.21 -11.00 -26.69
CA ASN A 26 2.46 -10.42 -25.59
C ASN A 26 1.64 -9.15 -25.97
N LYS A 27 1.49 -8.85 -27.26
CA LYS A 27 0.71 -7.71 -27.73
C LYS A 27 -0.75 -8.07 -27.87
N THR A 28 -1.61 -7.38 -27.14
CA THR A 28 -3.05 -7.67 -27.05
C THR A 28 -3.84 -6.38 -26.93
N LYS A 29 -5.14 -6.45 -27.27
CA LYS A 29 -6.06 -5.33 -26.99
C LYS A 29 -6.11 -4.97 -25.50
N TYR A 30 -5.87 -5.94 -24.60
CA TYR A 30 -5.85 -5.73 -23.16
C TYR A 30 -4.61 -4.95 -22.72
N GLY A 31 -3.41 -5.38 -23.18
CA GLY A 31 -2.15 -4.68 -22.91
C GLY A 31 -2.16 -3.26 -23.47
N LYS A 32 -2.67 -3.09 -24.68
CA LYS A 32 -2.87 -1.77 -25.32
C LYS A 32 -3.82 -0.87 -24.52
N TRP A 33 -4.96 -1.38 -24.07
CA TRP A 33 -5.90 -0.62 -23.23
C TRP A 33 -5.29 -0.26 -21.87
N TYR A 34 -4.50 -1.16 -21.28
CA TYR A 34 -3.86 -0.92 -20.01
C TYR A 34 -2.69 0.07 -20.11
N GLY A 35 -2.10 0.23 -21.30
CA GLY A 35 -0.91 1.05 -21.54
C GLY A 35 0.41 0.30 -21.34
N GLN A 36 0.39 -1.04 -21.32
CA GLN A 36 1.57 -1.92 -21.18
C GLN A 36 1.56 -3.05 -22.21
N ASP A 37 1.32 -2.69 -23.48
CA ASP A 37 1.26 -3.67 -24.57
C ASP A 37 2.61 -4.39 -24.78
N GLY A 38 2.58 -5.69 -25.03
CA GLY A 38 3.80 -6.51 -25.13
C GLY A 38 4.34 -7.02 -23.78
N GLN A 39 3.61 -6.81 -22.67
CA GLN A 39 3.92 -7.41 -21.37
C GLN A 39 2.99 -8.59 -21.05
N PRO A 40 3.38 -9.54 -20.17
CA PRO A 40 2.51 -10.62 -19.73
C PRO A 40 1.16 -10.10 -19.24
N TRP A 41 0.08 -10.59 -19.84
CA TRP A 41 -1.20 -9.88 -19.83
C TRP A 41 -2.33 -10.59 -19.09
N CYS A 42 -2.04 -11.65 -18.34
CA CYS A 42 -3.06 -12.41 -17.59
C CYS A 42 -3.93 -11.53 -16.67
N ASP A 43 -3.31 -10.57 -15.97
CA ASP A 43 -4.01 -9.67 -15.04
C ASP A 43 -4.66 -8.49 -15.77
N MET A 44 -3.99 -7.98 -16.82
CA MET A 44 -4.53 -6.93 -17.67
C MET A 44 -5.80 -7.38 -18.41
N PHE A 45 -5.88 -8.65 -18.78
CA PHE A 45 -7.09 -9.28 -19.31
C PHE A 45 -8.24 -9.22 -18.29
N GLN A 46 -8.00 -9.68 -17.06
CA GLN A 46 -9.03 -9.65 -16.01
C GLN A 46 -9.49 -8.21 -15.71
N ALA A 47 -8.55 -7.26 -15.65
CA ALA A 47 -8.83 -5.85 -15.48
C ALA A 47 -9.63 -5.24 -16.65
N TRP A 48 -9.31 -5.63 -17.88
CA TRP A 48 -10.03 -5.17 -19.08
C TRP A 48 -11.47 -5.67 -19.07
N CYS A 49 -11.70 -6.95 -18.75
CA CYS A 49 -13.04 -7.54 -18.63
C CYS A 49 -13.84 -6.85 -17.53
N ALA A 50 -13.25 -6.64 -16.35
CA ALA A 50 -13.88 -5.89 -15.27
C ALA A 50 -14.26 -4.46 -15.68
N ASN A 51 -13.42 -3.79 -16.48
CA ASN A 51 -13.71 -2.45 -16.99
C ASN A 51 -14.89 -2.42 -17.96
N GLN A 52 -15.09 -3.46 -18.78
CA GLN A 52 -16.24 -3.50 -19.72
C GLN A 52 -17.59 -3.46 -18.99
N VAL A 53 -17.63 -3.97 -17.77
CA VAL A 53 -18.83 -4.01 -16.92
C VAL A 53 -18.78 -2.98 -15.78
N GLY A 54 -17.83 -2.02 -15.82
CA GLY A 54 -17.71 -0.97 -14.80
C GLY A 54 -17.37 -1.48 -13.39
N ALA A 55 -16.79 -2.68 -13.27
CA ALA A 55 -16.57 -3.39 -12.01
C ALA A 55 -15.13 -3.29 -11.47
N THR A 56 -14.29 -2.41 -12.01
CA THR A 56 -12.89 -2.24 -11.57
C THR A 56 -12.75 -1.88 -10.09
N ASP A 57 -13.76 -1.23 -9.49
CA ASP A 57 -13.75 -0.89 -8.06
C ASP A 57 -13.80 -2.14 -7.17
N ILE A 58 -14.51 -3.19 -7.59
CA ILE A 58 -14.71 -4.43 -6.82
C ILE A 58 -13.79 -5.56 -7.29
N CYS A 59 -13.39 -5.55 -8.56
CA CYS A 59 -12.55 -6.56 -9.18
C CYS A 59 -11.09 -6.12 -9.34
N GLY A 60 -10.74 -4.85 -9.14
CA GLY A 60 -9.37 -4.36 -9.34
C GLY A 60 -9.02 -3.98 -10.79
N LYS A 61 -7.99 -3.15 -10.95
CA LYS A 61 -7.35 -2.82 -12.24
C LYS A 61 -5.83 -2.97 -12.08
N PHE A 62 -5.30 -4.13 -12.44
CA PHE A 62 -3.91 -4.50 -12.21
C PHE A 62 -3.25 -5.11 -13.44
N ALA A 63 -1.93 -4.98 -13.52
CA ALA A 63 -1.05 -5.72 -14.45
C ALA A 63 -0.11 -6.68 -13.71
N TYR A 64 -0.14 -6.69 -12.38
CA TYR A 64 0.77 -7.46 -11.53
C TYR A 64 0.01 -8.25 -10.46
N THR A 65 -0.03 -9.57 -10.65
CA THR A 65 -0.88 -10.48 -9.89
C THR A 65 -0.66 -10.49 -8.37
N PRO A 66 0.56 -10.24 -7.81
CA PRO A 66 0.71 -10.04 -6.38
C PRO A 66 -0.04 -8.81 -5.83
N TYR A 67 -0.11 -7.70 -6.57
CA TYR A 67 -0.84 -6.52 -6.13
C TYR A 67 -2.35 -6.75 -6.16
N HIS A 68 -2.82 -7.47 -7.17
CA HIS A 68 -4.21 -7.84 -7.25
C HIS A 68 -4.62 -8.79 -6.11
N ALA A 69 -3.77 -9.74 -5.74
CA ALA A 69 -4.01 -10.57 -4.56
C ALA A 69 -4.05 -9.73 -3.25
N SER A 70 -3.11 -8.79 -3.09
CA SER A 70 -3.10 -7.88 -1.93
C SER A 70 -4.33 -6.99 -1.85
N PHE A 71 -4.87 -6.55 -3.00
CA PHE A 71 -6.12 -5.80 -3.07
C PHE A 71 -7.28 -6.56 -2.41
N PHE A 72 -7.47 -7.84 -2.74
CA PHE A 72 -8.52 -8.64 -2.12
C PHE A 72 -8.24 -8.92 -0.63
N LYS A 73 -6.98 -9.17 -0.25
CA LYS A 73 -6.60 -9.35 1.16
C LYS A 73 -6.91 -8.12 2.02
N ASN A 74 -6.55 -6.94 1.52
CA ASN A 74 -6.77 -5.68 2.22
C ASN A 74 -8.25 -5.31 2.32
N LYS A 75 -9.09 -5.85 1.42
CA LYS A 75 -10.55 -5.69 1.46
C LYS A 75 -11.27 -6.76 2.30
N GLY A 76 -10.54 -7.67 2.97
CA GLY A 76 -11.15 -8.82 3.66
C GLY A 76 -11.87 -9.78 2.70
N ALA A 77 -11.58 -9.70 1.41
CA ALA A 77 -12.23 -10.44 0.34
C ALA A 77 -11.35 -11.59 -0.17
N TRP A 78 -10.43 -12.07 0.66
CA TRP A 78 -9.52 -13.18 0.36
C TRP A 78 -9.97 -14.46 1.05
N TYR A 79 -10.13 -15.53 0.28
CA TYR A 79 -10.66 -16.80 0.73
C TYR A 79 -9.73 -17.95 0.35
N THR A 80 -9.80 -19.04 1.11
CA THR A 80 -9.09 -20.30 0.83
C THR A 80 -10.00 -21.32 0.13
N THR A 81 -11.31 -21.11 0.15
CA THR A 81 -12.32 -21.93 -0.52
C THR A 81 -12.87 -21.23 -1.76
N PRO A 82 -12.97 -21.91 -2.91
CA PRO A 82 -13.42 -21.29 -4.14
C PRO A 82 -14.94 -21.14 -4.19
N LYS A 83 -15.39 -20.12 -4.91
CA LYS A 83 -16.75 -19.98 -5.45
C LYS A 83 -16.68 -19.56 -6.91
N LYS A 84 -17.77 -19.80 -7.64
CA LYS A 84 -17.98 -19.19 -8.96
C LYS A 84 -17.89 -17.67 -8.81
N GLY A 85 -17.18 -17.01 -9.70
CA GLY A 85 -16.96 -15.56 -9.62
C GLY A 85 -15.63 -15.17 -8.97
N ASP A 86 -14.94 -16.08 -8.29
CA ASP A 86 -13.67 -15.74 -7.66
C ASP A 86 -12.54 -15.52 -8.68
N TYR A 87 -11.57 -14.69 -8.32
CA TYR A 87 -10.25 -14.67 -8.94
C TYR A 87 -9.32 -15.66 -8.22
N ALA A 88 -8.95 -16.75 -8.88
CA ALA A 88 -7.96 -17.71 -8.41
C ALA A 88 -6.53 -17.22 -8.68
N PHE A 89 -5.67 -17.21 -7.66
CA PHE A 89 -4.29 -16.72 -7.75
C PHE A 89 -3.29 -17.87 -7.65
N PHE A 90 -2.39 -17.96 -8.64
CA PHE A 90 -1.44 -19.07 -8.77
C PHE A 90 -0.02 -18.63 -8.39
N HIS A 91 0.71 -19.53 -7.72
CA HIS A 91 2.08 -19.30 -7.27
C HIS A 91 3.06 -20.27 -7.93
N ASN A 92 4.21 -19.78 -8.41
CA ASN A 92 5.22 -20.61 -9.09
C ASN A 92 6.37 -21.10 -8.18
N GLY A 93 6.26 -20.89 -6.88
CA GLY A 93 7.30 -21.15 -5.88
C GLY A 93 8.15 -19.93 -5.52
N LYS A 94 8.01 -18.81 -6.25
CA LYS A 94 8.69 -17.54 -5.95
C LYS A 94 7.72 -16.39 -5.66
N ARG A 95 6.64 -16.28 -6.43
CA ARG A 95 5.61 -15.26 -6.24
C ARG A 95 4.27 -15.72 -6.80
N ILE A 96 3.20 -15.02 -6.44
CA ILE A 96 1.96 -15.05 -7.21
C ILE A 96 2.29 -14.56 -8.62
N CYS A 97 2.05 -15.41 -9.60
CA CYS A 97 2.56 -15.23 -10.95
C CYS A 97 1.48 -15.28 -12.02
N HIS A 98 0.26 -15.69 -11.66
CA HIS A 98 -0.84 -15.81 -12.60
C HIS A 98 -2.19 -15.72 -11.89
N ILE A 99 -3.24 -15.49 -12.67
CA ILE A 99 -4.60 -15.26 -12.20
C ILE A 99 -5.60 -15.86 -13.18
N GLY A 100 -6.71 -16.38 -12.67
CA GLY A 100 -7.83 -16.91 -13.45
C GLY A 100 -9.16 -16.58 -12.81
N TRP A 101 -10.20 -16.38 -13.60
CA TRP A 101 -11.55 -16.18 -13.07
C TRP A 101 -12.29 -17.51 -12.99
N VAL A 102 -12.82 -17.86 -11.83
CA VAL A 102 -13.47 -19.15 -11.54
C VAL A 102 -14.87 -19.17 -12.18
N GLU A 103 -14.97 -19.85 -13.32
CA GLU A 103 -16.24 -20.05 -14.02
C GLU A 103 -17.10 -21.11 -13.31
N LYS A 104 -16.46 -22.13 -12.72
CA LYS A 104 -17.15 -23.22 -12.04
C LYS A 104 -16.26 -23.88 -10.98
N VAL A 105 -16.83 -24.18 -9.82
CA VAL A 105 -16.24 -25.12 -8.85
C VAL A 105 -16.67 -26.53 -9.26
N ILE A 106 -15.72 -27.40 -9.60
CA ILE A 106 -16.02 -28.76 -10.09
C ILE A 106 -16.24 -29.69 -8.90
N ASP A 107 -15.32 -29.65 -7.93
CA ASP A 107 -15.33 -30.42 -6.70
C ASP A 107 -14.50 -29.70 -5.61
N SER A 108 -14.33 -30.32 -4.43
CA SER A 108 -13.59 -29.75 -3.31
C SER A 108 -12.12 -29.42 -3.60
N ASN A 109 -11.56 -29.99 -4.67
CA ASN A 109 -10.14 -29.93 -5.01
C ASN A 109 -9.88 -29.38 -6.42
N THR A 110 -10.91 -29.04 -7.18
CA THR A 110 -10.80 -28.67 -8.60
C THR A 110 -11.73 -27.53 -8.96
N VAL A 111 -11.18 -26.53 -9.66
CA VAL A 111 -11.94 -25.44 -10.28
C VAL A 111 -11.74 -25.40 -11.79
N GLN A 112 -12.74 -24.92 -12.51
CA GLN A 112 -12.61 -24.46 -13.88
C GLN A 112 -12.48 -22.94 -13.90
N THR A 113 -11.41 -22.45 -14.51
CA THR A 113 -11.10 -21.03 -14.64
C THR A 113 -11.11 -20.60 -16.10
N ILE A 114 -11.35 -19.31 -16.37
CA ILE A 114 -11.03 -18.66 -17.64
C ILE A 114 -9.85 -17.72 -17.38
N GLU A 115 -8.77 -17.91 -18.14
CA GLU A 115 -7.48 -17.29 -17.89
C GLU A 115 -6.95 -16.65 -19.18
N GLY A 116 -6.36 -15.46 -19.07
CA GLY A 116 -5.61 -14.82 -20.15
C GLY A 116 -4.14 -15.14 -20.05
N ASN A 117 -3.41 -15.04 -21.17
CA ASN A 117 -2.01 -15.43 -21.29
C ASN A 117 -1.73 -16.88 -20.85
N THR A 118 -2.57 -17.84 -21.25
CA THR A 118 -2.37 -19.28 -20.99
C THR A 118 -2.42 -20.10 -22.28
N GLY A 119 -1.82 -21.29 -22.25
CA GLY A 119 -1.60 -22.18 -23.39
C GLY A 119 -2.05 -23.62 -23.09
N SER A 120 -2.36 -24.43 -24.11
CA SER A 120 -2.58 -25.87 -23.92
C SER A 120 -1.35 -26.53 -23.24
N GLY A 121 -0.14 -26.05 -23.56
CA GLY A 121 1.13 -26.46 -22.93
C GLY A 121 1.79 -25.45 -21.97
N SER A 122 1.17 -24.28 -21.69
CA SER A 122 1.78 -23.21 -20.88
C SER A 122 0.80 -22.64 -19.86
N ASN A 123 1.25 -22.36 -18.64
CA ASN A 123 0.39 -21.92 -17.54
C ASN A 123 0.39 -20.41 -17.27
N ALA A 124 1.25 -19.61 -17.92
CA ALA A 124 1.25 -18.15 -17.72
C ALA A 124 1.81 -17.32 -18.88
N ASP A 125 2.23 -17.97 -19.96
CA ASP A 125 2.72 -17.29 -21.16
C ASP A 125 2.43 -18.19 -22.35
N GLY A 126 1.13 -18.41 -22.59
CA GLY A 126 0.67 -19.29 -23.67
C GLY A 126 -0.13 -18.57 -24.74
N GLY A 127 -0.08 -17.23 -24.73
CA GLY A 127 -0.49 -16.39 -25.85
C GLY A 127 -1.99 -16.29 -26.10
N GLN A 128 -2.85 -16.96 -25.33
CA GLN A 128 -4.30 -16.93 -25.57
C GLN A 128 -5.16 -16.97 -24.31
N VAL A 129 -6.44 -16.65 -24.47
CA VAL A 129 -7.48 -16.79 -23.43
C VAL A 129 -8.12 -18.17 -23.54
N GLN A 130 -8.19 -18.92 -22.43
CA GLN A 130 -8.75 -20.28 -22.42
C GLN A 130 -9.46 -20.64 -21.13
N ARG A 131 -10.34 -21.64 -21.23
CA ARG A 131 -10.77 -22.42 -20.07
C ARG A 131 -9.66 -23.38 -19.62
N ARG A 132 -9.41 -23.43 -18.31
CA ARG A 132 -8.45 -24.34 -17.68
C ARG A 132 -9.13 -25.08 -16.54
N LYS A 133 -8.82 -26.37 -16.39
CA LYS A 133 -9.11 -27.12 -15.16
C LYS A 133 -7.89 -27.04 -14.26
N ARG A 134 -8.06 -26.58 -13.03
CA ARG A 134 -6.98 -26.29 -12.08
C ARG A 134 -7.26 -27.02 -10.77
N SER A 135 -6.26 -27.75 -10.29
CA SER A 135 -6.32 -28.34 -8.97
C SER A 135 -5.98 -27.30 -7.90
N ILE A 136 -6.74 -27.31 -6.82
CA ILE A 136 -6.57 -26.47 -5.64
C ILE A 136 -5.47 -27.06 -4.74
N ILE A 137 -5.36 -28.39 -4.71
CA ILE A 137 -4.36 -29.15 -3.96
C ILE A 137 -3.29 -29.68 -4.91
N GLY A 138 -2.01 -29.42 -4.66
CA GLY A 138 -0.97 -29.89 -5.58
C GLY A 138 0.42 -29.30 -5.37
N THR A 139 1.30 -29.63 -6.31
CA THR A 139 2.74 -29.31 -6.30
C THR A 139 3.01 -27.81 -6.15
N PRO A 140 4.17 -27.40 -5.60
CA PRO A 140 4.45 -25.99 -5.24
C PRO A 140 4.42 -25.00 -6.43
N LYS A 141 4.56 -25.52 -7.65
CA LYS A 141 4.61 -24.75 -8.89
C LYS A 141 3.23 -24.77 -9.54
N TRP A 142 2.61 -23.61 -9.66
CA TRP A 142 1.23 -23.37 -10.12
C TRP A 142 0.14 -23.71 -9.10
N LYS A 143 0.49 -23.79 -7.82
CA LYS A 143 -0.50 -23.98 -6.75
C LYS A 143 -1.40 -22.74 -6.65
N ILE A 144 -2.71 -22.93 -6.53
CA ILE A 144 -3.62 -21.85 -6.13
C ILE A 144 -3.37 -21.54 -4.65
N VAL A 145 -2.99 -20.29 -4.37
CA VAL A 145 -2.70 -19.84 -2.99
C VAL A 145 -3.86 -19.12 -2.33
N GLY A 146 -4.93 -18.86 -3.09
CA GLY A 146 -6.19 -18.35 -2.58
C GLY A 146 -7.02 -17.70 -3.67
N PHE A 147 -8.17 -17.18 -3.24
CA PHE A 147 -9.24 -16.69 -4.07
C PHE A 147 -9.62 -15.27 -3.64
N GLY A 148 -9.60 -14.32 -4.56
CA GLY A 148 -10.17 -13.00 -4.37
C GLY A 148 -11.63 -12.99 -4.80
N ARG A 149 -12.55 -12.60 -3.90
CA ARG A 149 -13.99 -12.63 -4.18
C ARG A 149 -14.55 -11.21 -4.25
N PRO A 150 -14.85 -10.68 -5.45
CA PRO A 150 -15.60 -9.45 -5.59
C PRO A 150 -16.99 -9.59 -4.99
N VAL A 151 -17.55 -8.47 -4.52
CA VAL A 151 -18.93 -8.42 -4.03
C VAL A 151 -19.85 -8.16 -5.23
N TYR A 152 -20.53 -9.20 -5.70
CA TYR A 152 -21.39 -9.14 -6.90
C TYR A 152 -22.86 -8.88 -6.56
N LEU A 153 -23.59 -8.25 -7.48
CA LEU A 153 -25.02 -7.97 -7.36
C LEU A 153 -25.90 -9.21 -7.19
N ASP A 154 -25.55 -10.33 -7.82
CA ASP A 154 -26.34 -11.57 -7.72
C ASP A 154 -26.10 -12.31 -6.38
N GLU A 155 -25.05 -11.99 -5.63
CA GLU A 155 -24.86 -12.52 -4.26
C GLU A 155 -25.67 -11.74 -3.22
N VAL A 156 -26.18 -10.57 -3.62
CA VAL A 156 -27.13 -9.77 -2.84
C VAL A 156 -28.54 -10.36 -2.93
N SER A 157 -28.89 -11.00 -4.04
CA SER A 157 -30.25 -11.46 -4.35
C SER A 157 -30.60 -12.86 -3.84
N ALA A 158 -29.66 -13.60 -3.25
CA ALA A 158 -29.91 -14.92 -2.66
C ALA A 158 -30.48 -14.87 -1.22
N GLY A 159 -30.76 -13.67 -0.69
CA GLY A 159 -31.45 -13.45 0.58
C GLY A 159 -32.39 -12.23 0.50
N GLU A 160 -33.68 -12.52 0.28
CA GLU A 160 -34.85 -11.62 0.30
C GLU A 160 -34.95 -10.49 -0.77
N PRO A 161 -36.18 -10.13 -1.22
CA PRO A 161 -36.39 -9.52 -2.52
C PRO A 161 -36.21 -7.99 -2.48
N VAL A 162 -35.48 -7.44 -3.47
CA VAL A 162 -35.46 -6.00 -3.76
C VAL A 162 -35.91 -5.74 -5.18
N ASN A 163 -36.92 -4.90 -5.30
CA ASN A 163 -37.53 -4.41 -6.53
C ASN A 163 -36.80 -3.14 -6.99
N THR A 164 -36.29 -3.12 -8.23
CA THR A 164 -35.47 -2.02 -8.79
C THR A 164 -36.32 -0.94 -9.46
N THR A 165 -36.62 0.10 -8.70
CA THR A 165 -36.87 1.46 -9.17
C THR A 165 -36.13 2.40 -8.23
N HIS A 166 -35.42 3.43 -8.74
CA HIS A 166 -34.69 4.41 -7.92
C HIS A 166 -35.68 5.23 -7.07
N HIS A 167 -36.12 4.68 -5.94
CA HIS A 167 -36.91 5.41 -4.95
C HIS A 167 -35.95 6.11 -3.99
N VAL A 168 -36.00 7.44 -3.99
CA VAL A 168 -35.44 8.24 -2.90
C VAL A 168 -36.54 8.35 -1.85
N GLN A 169 -36.25 7.98 -0.61
CA GLN A 169 -37.18 8.16 0.51
C GLN A 169 -36.95 9.52 1.16
N GLU A 170 -38.00 10.29 1.38
CA GLU A 170 -37.90 11.55 2.12
C GLU A 170 -37.90 11.31 3.63
N TYR A 171 -36.96 11.95 4.32
CA TYR A 171 -36.82 11.90 5.77
C TYR A 171 -36.86 13.30 6.37
N LYS A 172 -37.73 13.52 7.35
CA LYS A 172 -37.80 14.78 8.09
C LYS A 172 -36.91 14.70 9.33
N VAL A 173 -35.86 15.52 9.37
CA VAL A 173 -34.88 15.59 10.47
C VAL A 173 -35.60 15.84 11.79
N LYS A 174 -35.31 15.01 12.80
CA LYS A 174 -35.83 15.12 14.16
C LYS A 174 -34.79 15.76 15.08
N GLN A 175 -35.25 16.23 16.24
CA GLN A 175 -34.38 16.78 17.27
C GLN A 175 -33.34 15.74 17.71
N GLY A 176 -32.06 16.07 17.55
CA GLY A 176 -30.93 15.20 17.91
C GLY A 176 -30.42 14.31 16.78
N ASP A 177 -31.02 14.33 15.59
CA ASP A 177 -30.52 13.56 14.45
C ASP A 177 -29.18 14.11 13.92
N SER A 178 -28.25 13.22 13.61
CA SER A 178 -27.09 13.51 12.75
C SER A 178 -27.22 12.80 11.39
N LEU A 179 -26.45 13.25 10.38
CA LEU A 179 -26.39 12.58 9.08
C LEU A 179 -25.96 11.13 9.22
N TRP A 180 -25.14 10.84 10.23
CA TRP A 180 -24.68 9.51 10.56
C TRP A 180 -25.81 8.64 11.14
N ASP A 181 -26.58 9.14 12.11
CA ASP A 181 -27.71 8.38 12.70
C ASP A 181 -28.76 8.03 11.64
N ILE A 182 -29.01 8.98 10.74
CA ILE A 182 -29.90 8.79 9.60
C ILE A 182 -29.29 7.77 8.63
N SER A 183 -27.99 7.84 8.35
CA SER A 183 -27.31 6.86 7.49
C SER A 183 -27.37 5.44 8.05
N GLN A 184 -27.24 5.28 9.37
CA GLN A 184 -27.41 3.98 10.04
C GLN A 184 -28.83 3.46 9.91
N LYS A 185 -29.81 4.31 10.22
CA LYS A 185 -31.23 3.98 10.19
C LYS A 185 -31.71 3.53 8.81
N TYR A 186 -31.14 4.11 7.76
CA TYR A 186 -31.52 3.83 6.38
C TYR A 186 -30.47 3.00 5.62
N HIS A 187 -29.46 2.47 6.32
CA HIS A 187 -28.44 1.58 5.77
C HIS A 187 -27.70 2.13 4.54
N VAL A 188 -27.40 3.43 4.54
CA VAL A 188 -26.68 4.13 3.48
C VAL A 188 -25.45 4.86 4.02
N SER A 189 -24.51 5.24 3.15
CA SER A 189 -23.36 6.04 3.58
C SER A 189 -23.75 7.51 3.75
N VAL A 190 -23.07 8.22 4.66
CA VAL A 190 -23.21 9.68 4.80
C VAL A 190 -22.88 10.38 3.49
N ASP A 191 -21.87 9.89 2.76
CA ASP A 191 -21.50 10.43 1.45
C ASP A 191 -22.60 10.25 0.41
N ASP A 192 -23.32 9.13 0.41
CA ASP A 192 -24.43 8.91 -0.52
C ASP A 192 -25.64 9.77 -0.16
N ILE A 193 -25.91 9.99 1.13
CA ILE A 193 -26.89 10.99 1.57
C ILE A 193 -26.46 12.39 1.09
N LYS A 194 -25.19 12.77 1.23
CA LYS A 194 -24.67 14.08 0.79
C LYS A 194 -24.76 14.24 -0.73
N LYS A 195 -24.53 13.17 -1.51
CA LYS A 195 -24.66 13.20 -2.97
C LYS A 195 -26.08 13.52 -3.44
N VAL A 196 -27.10 12.98 -2.76
CA VAL A 196 -28.51 13.26 -3.12
C VAL A 196 -29.10 14.48 -2.41
N ASN A 197 -28.34 15.09 -1.48
CA ASN A 197 -28.65 16.37 -0.82
C ASN A 197 -27.49 17.37 -0.98
N PRO A 198 -27.23 17.86 -2.22
CA PRO A 198 -26.16 18.80 -2.46
C PRO A 198 -26.32 20.07 -1.61
N GLY A 199 -25.22 20.52 -1.00
CA GLY A 199 -25.20 21.73 -0.17
C GLY A 199 -25.66 21.53 1.28
N ILE A 200 -25.83 20.29 1.74
CA ILE A 200 -26.14 20.02 3.15
C ILE A 200 -24.94 20.26 4.08
N ASP A 201 -25.19 20.98 5.17
CA ASP A 201 -24.24 21.14 6.27
C ASP A 201 -24.38 19.97 7.26
N GLU A 202 -23.35 19.13 7.33
CA GLU A 202 -23.31 17.96 8.20
C GLU A 202 -23.23 18.31 9.70
N LYS A 203 -22.78 19.53 10.02
CA LYS A 203 -22.61 20.01 11.40
C LYS A 203 -23.86 20.71 11.92
N ASN A 204 -24.80 21.05 11.04
CA ASN A 204 -26.01 21.77 11.39
C ASN A 204 -27.20 21.24 10.57
N LEU A 205 -27.91 20.26 11.13
CA LEU A 205 -29.13 19.68 10.57
C LEU A 205 -30.37 20.28 11.27
N PRO A 206 -31.08 21.25 10.65
CA PRO A 206 -32.23 21.87 11.28
C PRO A 206 -33.37 20.88 11.45
N VAL A 207 -33.94 20.85 12.66
CA VAL A 207 -35.13 20.05 12.96
C VAL A 207 -36.27 20.45 12.01
N GLY A 208 -36.92 19.45 11.41
CA GLY A 208 -37.99 19.65 10.45
C GLY A 208 -37.51 19.78 9.00
N LYS A 209 -36.20 19.85 8.73
CA LYS A 209 -35.67 19.86 7.35
C LYS A 209 -35.93 18.51 6.67
N GLU A 210 -36.37 18.56 5.41
CA GLU A 210 -36.54 17.37 4.58
C GLU A 210 -35.22 16.98 3.93
N LEU A 211 -34.88 15.69 4.04
CA LEU A 211 -33.65 15.07 3.60
C LEU A 211 -33.99 13.92 2.66
N LYS A 212 -33.36 13.90 1.49
CA LYS A 212 -33.48 12.82 0.52
C LYS A 212 -32.58 11.65 0.93
N ILE A 213 -33.13 10.49 1.19
CA ILE A 213 -32.36 9.30 1.55
C ILE A 213 -32.40 8.33 0.37
N PRO A 214 -31.25 7.96 -0.21
CA PRO A 214 -31.24 7.02 -1.32
C PRO A 214 -31.68 5.64 -0.80
N ASN A 215 -32.69 5.01 -1.41
CA ASN A 215 -33.06 3.63 -1.07
C ASN A 215 -32.22 2.67 -1.94
N THR A 216 -31.00 2.38 -1.52
CA THR A 216 -30.14 1.40 -2.21
C THR A 216 -30.44 0.02 -1.65
N GLY A 217 -31.39 -0.70 -2.25
CA GLY A 217 -31.70 -2.08 -1.87
C GLY A 217 -30.64 -3.11 -2.31
N GLY A 218 -29.39 -2.93 -1.86
CA GLY A 218 -28.34 -3.95 -1.85
C GLY A 218 -27.61 -3.91 -0.51
N PRO A 219 -26.66 -4.84 -0.21
CA PRO A 219 -26.07 -4.90 1.11
C PRO A 219 -25.36 -3.58 1.29
N ALA A 220 -25.70 -2.90 2.39
CA ALA A 220 -24.94 -1.78 2.87
C ALA A 220 -23.44 -2.09 2.70
N ASN A 221 -22.62 -1.09 2.38
CA ASN A 221 -21.33 -1.06 3.04
C ASN A 221 -21.66 -1.22 4.52
N ILE A 222 -21.51 -2.44 5.07
CA ILE A 222 -21.87 -2.73 6.45
C ILE A 222 -21.13 -1.65 7.24
N PRO A 223 -21.85 -0.70 7.86
CA PRO A 223 -21.19 0.33 8.63
C PRO A 223 -20.32 -0.40 9.65
N PRO A 224 -19.13 0.12 10.00
CA PRO A 224 -18.32 -0.48 11.05
C PRO A 224 -19.23 -0.77 12.24
N GLN A 225 -19.39 -2.04 12.59
CA GLN A 225 -20.22 -2.44 13.74
C GLN A 225 -19.71 -1.63 14.93
N MET A 226 -20.52 -0.93 15.72
CA MET A 226 -19.97 -0.20 16.88
C MET A 226 -20.13 -1.03 18.14
N GLN A 227 -19.07 -1.07 18.94
CA GLN A 227 -19.15 -1.49 20.34
C GLN A 227 -18.99 -0.27 21.23
N THR A 228 -19.78 -0.21 22.29
CA THR A 228 -19.61 0.78 23.35
C THR A 228 -18.60 0.24 24.35
N TYR A 229 -17.59 1.06 24.68
CA TYR A 229 -16.55 0.71 25.64
C TYR A 229 -16.51 1.74 26.76
N GLU A 230 -16.68 1.30 28.00
CA GLU A 230 -16.49 2.15 29.17
C GLU A 230 -15.00 2.41 29.39
N VAL A 231 -14.60 3.70 29.34
CA VAL A 231 -13.23 4.15 29.56
C VAL A 231 -12.79 3.75 30.97
N LYS A 232 -11.75 2.94 31.08
CA LYS A 232 -11.14 2.52 32.34
C LYS A 232 -10.02 3.46 32.74
N LYS A 233 -9.62 3.37 34.01
CA LYS A 233 -8.45 4.08 34.53
C LYS A 233 -7.22 3.77 33.66
N ASP A 234 -6.51 4.83 33.26
CA ASP A 234 -5.32 4.82 32.39
C ASP A 234 -5.57 4.44 30.93
N ASP A 235 -6.82 4.36 30.45
CA ASP A 235 -7.08 4.19 29.01
C ASP A 235 -6.65 5.42 28.20
N THR A 236 -6.17 5.17 26.98
CA THR A 236 -5.84 6.19 25.98
C THR A 236 -6.42 5.77 24.64
N LEU A 237 -6.68 6.71 23.72
CA LEU A 237 -7.17 6.36 22.37
C LEU A 237 -6.24 5.37 21.66
N TYR A 238 -4.94 5.42 21.98
CA TYR A 238 -3.96 4.47 21.50
C TYR A 238 -4.14 3.06 22.07
N LYS A 239 -4.32 2.92 23.39
CA LYS A 239 -4.62 1.61 24.02
C LYS A 239 -5.90 1.01 23.45
N LEU A 240 -6.89 1.85 23.16
CA LEU A 240 -8.16 1.42 22.55
C LEU A 240 -7.99 1.08 21.06
N HIS A 241 -7.19 1.83 20.31
CA HIS A 241 -6.76 1.47 18.96
C HIS A 241 -6.13 0.08 18.91
N GLN A 242 -5.19 -0.22 19.81
CA GLN A 242 -4.57 -1.54 19.89
C GLN A 242 -5.56 -2.63 20.33
N ARG A 243 -6.35 -2.35 21.36
CA ARG A 243 -7.31 -3.31 21.94
C ARG A 243 -8.39 -3.72 20.94
N PHE A 244 -8.84 -2.77 20.13
CA PHE A 244 -9.98 -2.95 19.23
C PHE A 244 -9.61 -2.96 17.75
N ASN A 245 -8.31 -2.86 17.43
CA ASN A 245 -7.77 -2.90 16.08
C ASN A 245 -8.47 -1.94 15.11
N VAL A 246 -8.60 -0.68 15.52
CA VAL A 246 -9.28 0.38 14.78
C VAL A 246 -8.48 1.67 14.88
N SER A 247 -8.37 2.45 13.80
CA SER A 247 -7.50 3.63 13.81
C SER A 247 -7.97 4.68 14.84
N VAL A 248 -7.01 5.40 15.43
CA VAL A 248 -7.33 6.52 16.35
C VAL A 248 -8.21 7.56 15.66
N ASP A 249 -7.97 7.80 14.37
CA ASP A 249 -8.79 8.73 13.57
C ASP A 249 -10.22 8.23 13.38
N ASP A 250 -10.42 6.92 13.20
CA ASP A 250 -11.77 6.37 13.09
C ASP A 250 -12.49 6.36 14.45
N ILE A 251 -11.79 6.14 15.57
CA ILE A 251 -12.35 6.36 16.92
C ILE A 251 -12.74 7.84 17.10
N LYS A 252 -11.89 8.79 16.70
CA LYS A 252 -12.19 10.23 16.80
C LYS A 252 -13.36 10.66 15.92
N LYS A 253 -13.46 10.11 14.70
CA LYS A 253 -14.57 10.37 13.78
C LYS A 253 -15.92 9.98 14.38
N VAL A 254 -15.97 8.85 15.12
CA VAL A 254 -17.22 8.39 15.76
C VAL A 254 -17.44 8.94 17.17
N ASN A 255 -16.45 9.66 17.75
CA ASN A 255 -16.56 10.39 19.02
C ASN A 255 -16.17 11.87 18.83
N PRO A 256 -16.98 12.65 18.09
CA PRO A 256 -16.68 14.05 17.84
C PRO A 256 -16.59 14.84 19.14
N GLY A 257 -15.53 15.64 19.30
CA GLY A 257 -15.28 16.46 20.49
C GLY A 257 -14.50 15.78 21.62
N ILE A 258 -14.01 14.54 21.40
CA ILE A 258 -13.19 13.83 22.39
C ILE A 258 -11.83 14.50 22.65
N ASP A 259 -11.48 14.67 23.92
CA ASP A 259 -10.13 15.07 24.33
C ASP A 259 -9.22 13.84 24.34
N GLU A 260 -8.37 13.73 23.32
CA GLU A 260 -7.41 12.63 23.17
C GLU A 260 -6.41 12.50 24.34
N LYS A 261 -6.20 13.59 25.09
CA LYS A 261 -5.24 13.66 26.18
C LYS A 261 -5.85 13.26 27.53
N ASN A 262 -7.17 13.36 27.65
CA ASN A 262 -7.89 13.13 28.90
C ASN A 262 -9.19 12.36 28.63
N LEU A 263 -9.10 11.03 28.49
CA LEU A 263 -10.31 10.21 28.41
C LEU A 263 -11.00 10.15 29.78
N PRO A 264 -12.27 10.59 29.89
CA PRO A 264 -12.97 10.62 31.17
C PRO A 264 -13.34 9.19 31.61
N VAL A 265 -12.69 8.70 32.66
CA VAL A 265 -12.93 7.37 33.25
C VAL A 265 -14.41 7.20 33.61
N GLY A 266 -14.98 6.04 33.27
CA GLY A 266 -16.39 5.70 33.48
C GLY A 266 -17.34 6.25 32.41
N LYS A 267 -16.84 6.96 31.38
CA LYS A 267 -17.66 7.36 30.23
C LYS A 267 -17.63 6.31 29.13
N GLU A 268 -18.75 6.20 28.46
CA GLU A 268 -18.90 5.36 27.28
C GLU A 268 -18.24 5.99 26.06
N LEU A 269 -17.39 5.22 25.38
CA LEU A 269 -16.73 5.56 24.14
C LEU A 269 -17.22 4.65 23.01
N LYS A 270 -17.56 5.25 21.86
CA LYS A 270 -17.95 4.50 20.67
C LYS A 270 -16.71 3.97 19.96
N ILE A 271 -16.62 2.66 19.75
CA ILE A 271 -15.49 2.04 19.06
C ILE A 271 -15.99 1.41 17.75
N PRO A 272 -15.48 1.82 16.57
CA PRO A 272 -15.79 1.15 15.31
C PRO A 272 -15.14 -0.24 15.26
N ASN A 273 -15.92 -1.25 14.92
CA ASN A 273 -15.53 -2.65 14.83
C ASN A 273 -15.45 -3.00 13.33
N THR A 274 -14.24 -3.27 12.85
CA THR A 274 -13.94 -3.62 11.46
C THR A 274 -13.93 -5.13 11.21
N GLY A 275 -14.37 -5.94 12.18
CA GLY A 275 -14.66 -7.37 11.98
C GLY A 275 -13.47 -8.26 11.61
N GLY A 276 -12.23 -7.84 11.88
CA GLY A 276 -11.05 -8.68 11.66
C GLY A 276 -10.92 -9.79 12.73
N PRO A 277 -10.36 -10.98 12.40
CA PRO A 277 -10.07 -12.00 13.39
C PRO A 277 -9.07 -11.47 14.43
N ALA A 278 -9.28 -11.83 15.69
CA ALA A 278 -8.39 -11.50 16.80
C ALA A 278 -6.96 -12.01 16.52
N ASN A 279 -6.07 -11.12 16.08
CA ASN A 279 -4.63 -11.35 16.13
C ASN A 279 -4.12 -10.92 17.51
N ILE A 280 -3.30 -11.80 18.09
CA ILE A 280 -2.75 -11.74 19.44
C ILE A 280 -2.11 -10.36 19.70
N PRO A 281 -2.32 -9.76 20.89
CA PRO A 281 -1.70 -8.48 21.27
C PRO A 281 -0.18 -8.48 21.00
N PRO A 282 0.43 -7.36 20.58
CA PRO A 282 1.88 -7.25 20.50
C PRO A 282 2.49 -7.72 21.81
N GLN A 283 3.35 -8.76 21.75
CA GLN A 283 4.03 -9.23 22.95
C GLN A 283 4.93 -8.09 23.47
N MET A 284 4.85 -7.75 24.75
CA MET A 284 5.65 -6.67 25.33
C MET A 284 6.84 -7.26 26.08
N GLN A 285 7.94 -6.51 26.13
CA GLN A 285 8.99 -6.70 27.14
C GLN A 285 9.16 -5.43 27.95
N THR A 286 9.47 -5.57 29.23
CA THR A 286 9.88 -4.44 30.07
C THR A 286 11.37 -4.21 29.92
N TYR A 287 11.79 -2.95 29.98
CA TYR A 287 13.18 -2.55 29.90
C TYR A 287 13.46 -1.46 30.92
N GLU A 288 14.49 -1.66 31.75
CA GLU A 288 14.98 -0.66 32.69
C GLU A 288 15.94 0.29 31.96
N VAL A 289 15.57 1.58 31.92
CA VAL A 289 16.37 2.65 31.31
C VAL A 289 17.75 2.69 31.95
N LYS A 290 18.79 2.54 31.12
CA LYS A 290 20.19 2.62 31.54
C LYS A 290 20.73 4.04 31.34
N LYS A 291 21.87 4.31 31.96
CA LYS A 291 22.62 5.55 31.76
C LYS A 291 22.82 5.82 30.26
N ASP A 292 22.50 7.04 29.83
CA ASP A 292 22.58 7.54 28.45
C ASP A 292 21.61 6.91 27.43
N ASP A 293 20.61 6.13 27.86
CA ASP A 293 19.55 5.68 26.96
C ASP A 293 18.71 6.87 26.48
N THR A 294 18.34 6.84 25.20
CA THR A 294 17.38 7.75 24.57
C THR A 294 16.36 6.91 23.81
N LEU A 295 15.15 7.42 23.56
CA LEU A 295 14.15 6.66 22.79
C LEU A 295 14.69 6.24 21.41
N TYR A 296 15.56 7.05 20.82
CA TYR A 296 16.27 6.73 19.58
C TYR A 296 17.23 5.53 19.72
N LYS A 297 18.01 5.46 20.80
CA LYS A 297 18.89 4.31 21.07
C LYS A 297 18.08 3.05 21.38
N LEU A 298 16.94 3.19 22.06
CA LEU A 298 16.04 2.07 22.36
C LEU A 298 15.33 1.57 21.10
N HIS A 299 14.93 2.46 20.19
CA HIS A 299 14.45 2.11 18.86
C HIS A 299 15.46 1.23 18.10
N GLN A 300 16.73 1.65 18.06
CA GLN A 300 17.80 0.88 17.41
C GLN A 300 18.04 -0.47 18.10
N ARG A 301 18.07 -0.48 19.44
CA ARG A 301 18.36 -1.68 20.24
C ARG A 301 17.27 -2.75 20.09
N PHE A 302 16.01 -2.34 20.04
CA PHE A 302 14.86 -3.25 20.07
C PHE A 302 14.16 -3.42 18.72
N ASN A 303 14.62 -2.69 17.70
CA ASN A 303 14.09 -2.74 16.33
C ASN A 303 12.57 -2.49 16.27
N VAL A 304 12.12 -1.50 17.03
CA VAL A 304 10.74 -0.99 17.08
C VAL A 304 10.79 0.53 16.98
N SER A 305 9.83 1.19 16.35
CA SER A 305 9.86 2.64 16.13
C SER A 305 9.86 3.43 17.44
N VAL A 306 10.43 4.63 17.40
CA VAL A 306 10.35 5.59 18.51
C VAL A 306 8.89 5.87 18.86
N ASP A 307 8.02 5.97 17.85
CA ASP A 307 6.59 6.16 18.05
C ASP A 307 5.95 4.96 18.73
N GLU A 308 6.21 3.72 18.32
CA GLU A 308 5.74 2.53 19.03
C GLU A 308 6.21 2.48 20.50
N ILE A 309 7.42 2.96 20.81
CA ILE A 309 7.91 3.07 22.20
C ILE A 309 7.17 4.21 22.94
N LYS A 310 6.96 5.37 22.30
CA LYS A 310 6.22 6.50 22.90
C LYS A 310 4.78 6.16 23.17
N GLU A 311 4.17 5.43 22.24
CA GLU A 311 2.80 5.00 22.32
C GLU A 311 2.62 3.85 23.33
N ALA A 312 3.60 2.95 23.46
CA ALA A 312 3.69 1.94 24.52
C ALA A 312 3.92 2.54 25.92
N ASN A 313 4.40 3.79 26.00
CA ASN A 313 4.68 4.50 27.24
C ASN A 313 4.06 5.91 27.23
N PRO A 314 2.72 6.04 27.27
CA PRO A 314 2.06 7.35 27.23
C PRO A 314 2.59 8.30 28.31
N GLY A 315 2.95 9.53 27.91
CA GLY A 315 3.53 10.54 28.79
C GLY A 315 5.03 10.38 29.07
N ILE A 316 5.73 9.48 28.36
CA ILE A 316 7.19 9.41 28.41
C ILE A 316 7.82 10.71 27.90
N ASP A 317 8.70 11.30 28.71
CA ASP A 317 9.48 12.45 28.29
C ASP A 317 10.62 11.96 27.37
N GLU A 318 10.48 12.22 26.08
CA GLU A 318 11.46 11.82 25.06
C GLU A 318 12.83 12.47 25.25
N LYS A 319 12.87 13.60 25.96
CA LYS A 319 14.08 14.37 26.23
C LYS A 319 14.75 13.97 27.54
N ASN A 320 14.02 13.28 28.41
CA ASN A 320 14.51 12.89 29.73
C ASN A 320 13.99 11.50 30.12
N LEU A 321 14.76 10.47 29.77
CA LEU A 321 14.53 9.10 30.24
C LEU A 321 15.28 8.89 31.57
N PRO A 322 14.59 8.83 32.73
CA PRO A 322 15.25 8.69 34.01
C PRO A 322 15.91 7.31 34.12
N VAL A 323 17.20 7.28 34.44
CA VAL A 323 17.93 6.02 34.68
C VAL A 323 17.25 5.23 35.80
N GLY A 324 17.06 3.93 35.59
CA GLY A 324 16.31 3.03 36.49
C GLY A 324 14.80 2.98 36.24
N LYS A 325 14.24 3.83 35.36
CA LYS A 325 12.82 3.77 35.02
C LYS A 325 12.53 2.53 34.18
N ILE A 326 11.55 1.73 34.58
CA ILE A 326 11.05 0.62 33.75
C ILE A 326 10.07 1.18 32.72
N ILE A 327 10.30 0.87 31.45
CA ILE A 327 9.44 1.23 30.32
C ILE A 327 9.06 -0.01 29.51
N ASN A 328 7.94 0.05 28.80
CA ASN A 328 7.48 -1.02 27.93
C ASN A 328 8.11 -0.88 26.53
N ILE A 329 8.60 -1.98 25.99
CA ILE A 329 9.14 -2.07 24.64
C ILE A 329 8.33 -3.15 23.90
N PRO A 330 7.69 -2.82 22.77
CA PRO A 330 7.04 -3.83 21.95
C PRO A 330 8.06 -4.88 21.47
N LYS A 331 7.69 -6.16 21.45
CA LYS A 331 8.46 -7.21 20.79
C LYS A 331 7.97 -7.31 19.35
N LEU A 332 8.92 -7.42 18.42
CA LEU A 332 8.62 -7.86 17.06
C LEU A 332 7.96 -9.24 17.11
N ASN A 333 6.79 -9.39 16.50
CA ASN A 333 6.19 -10.69 16.26
C ASN A 333 7.08 -11.44 15.26
N THR A 334 7.96 -12.31 15.75
CA THR A 334 8.69 -13.25 14.91
C THR A 334 7.74 -14.36 14.49
N GLY A 335 7.29 -14.34 13.23
CA GLY A 335 6.88 -15.57 12.57
C GLY A 335 8.05 -16.56 12.63
N GLY A 336 7.75 -17.85 12.81
CA GLY A 336 8.69 -18.92 13.19
C GLY A 336 9.85 -19.26 12.23
N ASP A 337 10.37 -18.33 11.44
CA ASP A 337 11.56 -18.50 10.59
C ASP A 337 12.59 -17.36 10.69
N GLY A 338 12.39 -16.38 11.59
CA GLY A 338 13.41 -15.41 11.95
C GLY A 338 13.78 -14.37 10.88
N ARG A 339 12.90 -14.09 9.90
CA ARG A 339 13.09 -13.01 8.91
C ARG A 339 12.03 -11.91 9.06
N PRO A 340 12.38 -10.61 8.95
CA PRO A 340 11.40 -9.53 8.96
C PRO A 340 10.51 -9.58 7.71
N THR A 341 9.18 -9.49 7.89
CA THR A 341 8.22 -9.31 6.79
C THR A 341 7.95 -7.83 6.54
N PRO A 342 8.08 -7.31 5.31
CA PRO A 342 7.82 -5.90 4.99
C PRO A 342 6.32 -5.60 4.84
N PRO A 343 5.87 -4.36 5.16
CA PRO A 343 4.49 -3.94 4.91
C PRO A 343 4.25 -3.61 3.41
N PRO A 344 2.98 -3.58 2.95
CA PRO A 344 2.63 -3.57 1.51
C PRO A 344 2.44 -2.14 0.93
N GLY A 345 2.84 -1.95 -0.34
CA GLY A 345 2.16 -1.01 -1.26
C GLY A 345 3.07 -0.09 -2.12
N LEU A 346 2.88 -0.12 -3.46
CA LEU A 346 3.30 0.96 -4.36
C LEU A 346 2.28 2.11 -4.29
N SER A 347 2.69 3.15 -3.60
CA SER A 347 2.18 4.52 -3.57
C SER A 347 3.37 5.33 -2.99
N PRO A 348 3.49 6.67 -3.15
CA PRO A 348 4.51 7.47 -2.45
C PRO A 348 4.42 7.43 -0.90
N SER A 349 3.74 6.42 -0.32
CA SER A 349 3.50 6.14 1.09
C SER A 349 4.07 4.79 1.55
N GLY A 350 5.22 4.36 1.02
CA GLY A 350 6.05 3.42 1.76
C GLY A 350 6.73 4.13 2.94
N ASP A 351 6.93 3.46 4.07
CA ASP A 351 7.76 3.96 5.20
C ASP A 351 9.12 4.49 4.71
N ASN A 352 9.66 3.90 3.63
CA ASN A 352 10.88 4.38 2.97
C ASN A 352 10.80 5.85 2.50
N PHE A 353 9.68 6.33 1.96
CA PHE A 353 9.57 7.74 1.53
C PHE A 353 9.69 8.68 2.73
N ASN A 354 9.02 8.37 3.84
CA ASN A 354 9.11 9.14 5.08
C ASN A 354 10.55 9.12 5.62
N LYS A 355 11.19 7.95 5.64
CA LYS A 355 12.57 7.75 6.12
C LYS A 355 13.60 8.50 5.28
N VAL A 356 13.47 8.45 3.96
CA VAL A 356 14.39 9.10 3.02
C VAL A 356 14.20 10.62 3.07
N TRP A 357 12.94 11.10 3.08
CA TRP A 357 12.64 12.52 3.26
C TRP A 357 13.25 13.03 4.56
N LYS A 358 12.95 12.37 5.68
CA LYS A 358 13.50 12.73 7.00
C LYS A 358 15.02 12.72 7.02
N PHE A 359 15.67 11.73 6.41
CA PHE A 359 17.14 11.64 6.36
C PHE A 359 17.77 12.88 5.73
N PHE A 360 17.32 13.30 4.55
CA PHE A 360 17.86 14.49 3.90
C PHE A 360 17.45 15.79 4.61
N LYS A 361 16.24 15.85 5.17
CA LYS A 361 15.82 17.00 6.01
C LYS A 361 16.69 17.15 7.26
N ASP A 362 17.01 16.05 7.95
CA ASP A 362 17.86 16.05 9.14
C ASP A 362 19.32 16.46 8.81
N LEU A 363 19.77 16.19 7.57
CA LEU A 363 21.05 16.68 7.06
C LEU A 363 21.02 18.17 6.70
N GLY A 364 19.85 18.82 6.66
CA GLY A 364 19.69 20.25 6.38
C GLY A 364 19.38 20.58 4.91
N PHE A 365 18.96 19.59 4.10
CA PHE A 365 18.50 19.86 2.74
C PHE A 365 17.16 20.63 2.76
N SER A 366 16.98 21.53 1.81
CA SER A 366 15.70 22.19 1.54
C SER A 366 14.65 21.19 1.08
N ASP A 367 13.37 21.58 1.10
CA ASP A 367 12.28 20.72 0.63
C ASP A 367 12.42 20.42 -0.86
N GLU A 368 12.86 21.42 -1.64
CA GLU A 368 13.07 21.33 -3.08
C GLU A 368 14.27 20.43 -3.41
N ALA A 369 15.38 20.56 -2.68
CA ALA A 369 16.53 19.69 -2.84
C ALA A 369 16.20 18.24 -2.46
N THR A 370 15.49 18.05 -1.34
CA THR A 370 15.05 16.73 -0.88
C THR A 370 14.10 16.06 -1.88
N ALA A 371 13.10 16.79 -2.37
CA ALA A 371 12.18 16.29 -3.38
C ALA A 371 12.89 15.95 -4.70
N GLY A 372 13.85 16.78 -5.12
CA GLY A 372 14.63 16.54 -6.34
C GLY A 372 15.50 15.28 -6.26
N ILE A 373 16.13 15.03 -5.11
CA ILE A 373 16.86 13.77 -4.85
C ILE A 373 15.89 12.58 -4.92
N MET A 374 14.78 12.66 -4.18
CA MET A 374 13.85 11.54 -4.08
C MET A 374 13.13 11.24 -5.39
N GLY A 375 12.87 12.24 -6.24
CA GLY A 375 12.33 12.04 -7.58
C GLY A 375 13.28 11.27 -8.48
N ASN A 376 14.59 11.48 -8.33
CA ASN A 376 15.61 10.67 -8.99
C ASN A 376 15.64 9.24 -8.45
N LEU A 377 15.72 9.05 -7.12
CA LEU A 377 15.71 7.71 -6.51
C LEU A 377 14.43 6.92 -6.85
N GLN A 378 13.30 7.61 -6.96
CA GLN A 378 12.04 7.01 -7.38
C GLN A 378 12.09 6.50 -8.83
N GLN A 379 12.70 7.27 -9.74
CA GLN A 379 12.90 6.86 -11.12
C GLN A 379 13.83 5.65 -11.23
N GLU A 380 14.87 5.60 -10.39
CA GLU A 380 15.88 4.54 -10.42
C GLU A 380 15.37 3.23 -9.82
N SER A 381 14.77 3.29 -8.64
CA SER A 381 14.51 2.09 -7.84
C SER A 381 13.08 1.98 -7.34
N GLN A 382 12.22 2.96 -7.63
CA GLN A 382 10.92 3.11 -6.96
C GLN A 382 11.03 3.24 -5.43
N MET A 383 12.15 3.82 -4.95
CA MET A 383 12.46 3.94 -3.52
C MET A 383 12.65 2.59 -2.80
N ASP A 384 13.05 1.56 -3.55
CA ASP A 384 13.31 0.22 -3.05
C ASP A 384 14.83 -0.06 -3.00
N PRO A 385 15.43 -0.16 -1.80
CA PRO A 385 16.86 -0.45 -1.66
C PRO A 385 17.22 -1.86 -2.14
N THR A 386 16.24 -2.74 -2.39
CA THR A 386 16.45 -4.11 -2.89
C THR A 386 16.35 -4.23 -4.41
N SER A 387 16.06 -3.12 -5.10
CA SER A 387 15.89 -3.08 -6.56
C SER A 387 17.14 -3.50 -7.33
N LYS A 388 16.93 -4.19 -8.47
CA LYS A 388 17.99 -4.70 -9.36
C LYS A 388 17.57 -4.53 -10.83
N GLN A 389 18.40 -3.86 -11.63
CA GLN A 389 18.24 -3.81 -13.08
C GLN A 389 18.79 -5.08 -13.76
N GLY A 390 18.18 -5.48 -14.88
CA GLY A 390 18.29 -6.82 -15.53
C GLY A 390 19.67 -7.28 -16.07
N ASN A 391 19.67 -8.35 -16.86
CA ASN A 391 20.83 -9.22 -17.23
C ASN A 391 21.90 -8.62 -18.19
N GLY A 392 22.13 -7.30 -18.18
CA GLY A 392 23.14 -6.64 -19.02
C GLY A 392 24.58 -6.80 -18.50
N ARG A 393 25.59 -6.31 -19.25
CA ARG A 393 27.02 -6.34 -18.85
C ARG A 393 27.35 -5.47 -17.61
N LYS A 394 26.40 -4.64 -17.13
CA LYS A 394 26.56 -3.71 -15.99
C LYS A 394 25.21 -3.47 -15.27
N PRO A 395 24.68 -4.42 -14.50
CA PRO A 395 23.40 -4.22 -13.82
C PRO A 395 23.51 -3.15 -12.72
N GLY A 396 22.48 -2.32 -12.61
CA GLY A 396 22.27 -1.38 -11.50
C GLY A 396 21.61 -2.06 -10.29
N ARG A 397 21.91 -1.60 -9.09
CA ARG A 397 21.37 -2.16 -7.83
C ARG A 397 21.08 -1.08 -6.79
N GLY A 398 20.09 -1.30 -5.94
CA GLY A 398 19.76 -0.44 -4.81
C GLY A 398 19.10 0.89 -5.17
N LEU A 399 18.99 1.79 -4.20
CA LEU A 399 18.23 3.03 -4.29
C LEU A 399 18.60 3.90 -5.49
N ALA A 400 19.90 4.04 -5.77
CA ALA A 400 20.44 4.84 -6.88
C ALA A 400 20.88 3.98 -8.07
N GLN A 401 20.46 2.70 -8.11
CA GLN A 401 20.84 1.76 -9.18
C GLN A 401 22.35 1.74 -9.48
N TRP A 402 23.19 1.71 -8.44
CA TRP A 402 24.64 1.74 -8.59
C TRP A 402 25.16 0.64 -9.51
N GLU A 403 26.09 1.02 -10.41
CA GLU A 403 26.76 0.10 -11.31
C GLU A 403 27.59 -0.95 -10.57
N THR A 404 27.59 -2.18 -11.07
CA THR A 404 28.26 -3.34 -10.44
C THR A 404 29.58 -3.76 -11.11
N ASN A 405 29.97 -3.19 -12.25
CA ASN A 405 31.24 -3.53 -12.91
C ASN A 405 31.67 -2.44 -13.91
N LYS A 406 32.95 -2.03 -13.90
CA LYS A 406 33.55 -1.26 -15.01
C LYS A 406 34.22 -2.20 -16.02
N ILE A 407 34.05 -1.94 -17.32
CA ILE A 407 34.57 -2.80 -18.42
C ILE A 407 36.12 -2.86 -18.47
N ARG A 408 36.83 -2.07 -17.65
CA ARG A 408 38.30 -2.04 -17.62
C ARG A 408 38.83 -2.02 -16.18
N GLY A 409 38.79 -3.17 -15.52
CA GLY A 409 39.58 -3.47 -14.32
C GLY A 409 39.28 -2.68 -13.04
N GLY A 410 38.20 -1.89 -13.00
CA GLY A 410 37.79 -1.12 -11.82
C GLY A 410 36.53 -1.68 -11.17
N SER A 411 36.36 -1.45 -9.86
CA SER A 411 35.10 -1.73 -9.15
C SER A 411 34.01 -0.73 -9.55
N GLY A 412 32.76 -1.20 -9.65
CA GLY A 412 31.59 -0.34 -9.77
C GLY A 412 31.26 0.33 -8.44
N ARG A 413 30.30 1.26 -8.45
CA ARG A 413 29.84 1.94 -7.23
C ARG A 413 29.10 1.01 -6.29
N TRP A 414 28.46 -0.06 -6.79
CA TRP A 414 27.82 -1.07 -5.95
C TRP A 414 28.85 -1.80 -5.09
N GLU A 415 29.99 -2.21 -5.66
CA GLU A 415 31.06 -2.87 -4.90
C GLU A 415 31.69 -1.92 -3.87
N THR A 416 31.71 -0.61 -4.16
CA THR A 416 32.11 0.42 -3.18
C THR A 416 31.11 0.48 -2.02
N LEU A 417 29.80 0.43 -2.28
CA LEU A 417 28.77 0.29 -1.25
C LEU A 417 28.96 -1.01 -0.45
N GLU A 418 29.23 -2.14 -1.10
CA GLU A 418 29.46 -3.42 -0.38
C GLU A 418 30.65 -3.30 0.58
N LYS A 419 31.76 -2.69 0.13
CA LYS A 419 32.93 -2.43 0.98
C LYS A 419 32.60 -1.47 2.12
N PHE A 420 31.85 -0.40 1.85
CA PHE A 420 31.38 0.54 2.87
C PHE A 420 30.52 -0.17 3.91
N ALA A 421 29.54 -0.97 3.48
CA ALA A 421 28.65 -1.71 4.36
C ALA A 421 29.43 -2.72 5.22
N ASN A 422 30.32 -3.51 4.61
CA ASN A 422 31.15 -4.49 5.31
C ASN A 422 32.06 -3.83 6.35
N ARG A 423 32.71 -2.70 6.02
CA ARG A 423 33.56 -1.95 6.97
C ARG A 423 32.80 -1.41 8.17
N ASN A 424 31.52 -1.11 7.98
CA ASN A 424 30.66 -0.54 9.02
C ASN A 424 29.75 -1.58 9.68
N ASN A 425 29.89 -2.87 9.33
CA ASN A 425 29.02 -3.97 9.79
C ASN A 425 27.52 -3.68 9.54
N LEU A 426 27.22 -3.19 8.34
CA LEU A 426 25.88 -2.83 7.89
C LEU A 426 25.41 -3.77 6.78
N ASP A 427 24.09 -3.90 6.61
CA ASP A 427 23.52 -4.60 5.45
C ASP A 427 23.45 -3.68 4.24
N LYS A 428 24.17 -4.03 3.17
CA LYS A 428 24.14 -3.28 1.90
C LYS A 428 22.74 -3.16 1.27
N TRP A 429 21.78 -4.00 1.63
CA TRP A 429 20.40 -3.92 1.15
C TRP A 429 19.47 -3.11 2.05
N ASP A 430 19.96 -2.67 3.22
CA ASP A 430 19.20 -1.81 4.13
C ASP A 430 19.12 -0.37 3.59
N LEU A 431 17.96 0.24 3.77
CA LEU A 431 17.64 1.60 3.31
C LEU A 431 18.63 2.63 3.90
N TYR A 432 18.85 2.60 5.22
CA TYR A 432 19.69 3.59 5.88
C TYR A 432 21.17 3.39 5.57
N THR A 433 21.59 2.16 5.33
CA THR A 433 22.95 1.86 4.88
C THR A 433 23.22 2.50 3.52
N GLN A 434 22.26 2.37 2.59
CA GLN A 434 22.34 3.01 1.29
C GLN A 434 22.25 4.53 1.37
N LEU A 435 21.41 5.10 2.25
CA LEU A 435 21.35 6.55 2.49
C LEU A 435 22.64 7.11 3.12
N LYS A 436 23.23 6.39 4.08
CA LYS A 436 24.54 6.73 4.66
C LYS A 436 25.64 6.66 3.61
N PHE A 437 25.56 5.69 2.71
CA PHE A 437 26.49 5.60 1.60
C PHE A 437 26.34 6.78 0.63
N ILE A 438 25.11 7.18 0.29
CA ILE A 438 24.86 8.40 -0.49
C ILE A 438 25.51 9.62 0.19
N TRP A 439 25.30 9.78 1.49
CA TRP A 439 25.91 10.87 2.23
C TRP A 439 27.45 10.81 2.23
N TRP A 440 28.02 9.62 2.49
CA TRP A 440 29.46 9.41 2.41
C TRP A 440 30.02 9.69 1.02
N GLU A 441 29.31 9.31 -0.05
CA GLU A 441 29.72 9.65 -1.42
C GLU A 441 29.73 11.17 -1.64
N LEU A 442 28.73 11.89 -1.13
CA LEU A 442 28.66 13.35 -1.24
C LEU A 442 29.75 14.08 -0.45
N THR A 443 30.20 13.55 0.70
CA THR A 443 31.17 14.24 1.57
C THR A 443 32.60 13.75 1.43
N GLU A 444 32.81 12.46 1.10
CA GLU A 444 34.11 11.81 1.13
C GLU A 444 34.58 11.32 -0.24
N GLU A 445 33.70 10.84 -1.13
CA GLU A 445 34.14 10.21 -2.39
C GLU A 445 34.67 11.26 -3.38
N PRO A 446 35.99 11.26 -3.71
CA PRO A 446 36.62 12.38 -4.42
C PRO A 446 35.99 12.69 -5.78
N TRP A 447 35.58 11.65 -6.51
CA TRP A 447 34.95 11.83 -7.81
C TRP A 447 33.59 12.51 -7.69
N ILE A 448 32.73 12.09 -6.74
CA ILE A 448 31.43 12.70 -6.50
C ILE A 448 31.60 14.15 -6.04
N LYS A 449 32.53 14.44 -5.12
CA LYS A 449 32.84 15.81 -4.70
C LYS A 449 33.23 16.72 -5.86
N SER A 450 34.00 16.20 -6.82
CA SER A 450 34.34 16.92 -8.05
C SER A 450 33.11 17.21 -8.91
N GLN A 451 32.15 16.28 -9.02
CA GLN A 451 30.91 16.51 -9.75
C GLN A 451 30.01 17.52 -9.04
N VAL A 452 29.88 17.45 -7.71
CA VAL A 452 29.15 18.42 -6.89
C VAL A 452 29.72 19.83 -7.12
N LYS A 453 31.04 19.98 -7.05
CA LYS A 453 31.69 21.27 -7.33
C LYS A 453 31.40 21.77 -8.76
N LYS A 454 31.43 20.88 -9.74
CA LYS A 454 31.22 21.22 -11.16
C LYS A 454 29.78 21.66 -11.46
N TYR A 455 28.78 20.97 -10.91
CA TYR A 455 27.38 21.17 -11.30
C TYR A 455 26.54 21.95 -10.27
N ALA A 456 26.94 21.97 -9.01
CA ALA A 456 26.24 22.67 -7.94
C ALA A 456 27.08 23.73 -7.23
N GLY A 457 28.37 23.88 -7.57
CA GLY A 457 29.31 24.82 -6.95
C GLY A 457 29.84 24.30 -5.60
N SER A 458 28.94 23.95 -4.68
CA SER A 458 29.25 23.26 -3.42
C SER A 458 28.08 22.38 -2.96
N LEU A 459 28.35 21.44 -2.04
CA LEU A 459 27.30 20.63 -1.42
C LEU A 459 26.32 21.52 -0.63
N GLU A 460 26.83 22.53 0.07
CA GLU A 460 26.00 23.49 0.81
C GLU A 460 25.06 24.27 -0.12
N GLN A 461 25.56 24.70 -1.28
CA GLN A 461 24.72 25.37 -2.27
C GLN A 461 23.65 24.44 -2.83
N PHE A 462 23.98 23.17 -3.08
CA PHE A 462 23.00 22.17 -3.50
C PHE A 462 21.91 21.95 -2.44
N MET A 463 22.31 21.75 -1.19
CA MET A 463 21.40 21.52 -0.06
C MET A 463 20.40 22.66 0.12
N LYS A 464 20.73 23.88 -0.29
CA LYS A 464 19.89 25.08 -0.13
C LYS A 464 19.08 25.46 -1.38
N ILE A 465 19.09 24.65 -2.44
CA ILE A 465 18.35 24.96 -3.68
C ILE A 465 16.87 25.19 -3.40
N LYS A 466 16.28 26.20 -4.05
CA LYS A 466 14.86 26.58 -3.93
C LYS A 466 14.03 26.40 -5.20
N ASN A 467 14.65 25.87 -6.24
CA ASN A 467 13.97 25.50 -7.48
C ASN A 467 14.04 23.97 -7.63
N ILE A 468 12.87 23.32 -7.66
CA ILE A 468 12.78 21.86 -7.70
C ILE A 468 13.38 21.28 -8.99
N ASP A 469 13.19 21.94 -10.14
CA ASP A 469 13.74 21.52 -11.43
C ASP A 469 15.28 21.59 -11.43
N ASP A 470 15.84 22.64 -10.84
CA ASP A 470 17.29 22.76 -10.66
C ASP A 470 17.84 21.64 -9.77
N ALA A 471 17.14 21.29 -8.69
CA ALA A 471 17.54 20.20 -7.79
C ALA A 471 17.56 18.85 -8.52
N ILE A 472 16.53 18.56 -9.32
CA ILE A 472 16.42 17.32 -10.10
C ILE A 472 17.57 17.23 -11.11
N ILE A 473 17.78 18.28 -11.91
CA ILE A 473 18.76 18.29 -12.99
C ILE A 473 20.18 18.24 -12.43
N LYS A 474 20.46 18.96 -11.34
CA LYS A 474 21.79 18.93 -10.71
C LYS A 474 22.07 17.59 -10.08
N TRP A 475 21.11 16.96 -9.40
CA TRP A 475 21.28 15.60 -8.87
C TRP A 475 21.55 14.58 -9.97
N GLU A 476 20.79 14.63 -11.06
CA GLU A 476 21.00 13.77 -12.22
C GLU A 476 22.43 13.93 -12.76
N LYS A 477 22.89 15.16 -12.99
CA LYS A 477 24.23 15.41 -13.54
C LYS A 477 25.37 15.07 -12.58
N MET A 478 25.21 15.33 -11.28
CA MET A 478 26.30 15.20 -10.33
C MET A 478 26.38 13.82 -9.68
N TYR A 479 25.27 13.08 -9.62
CA TYR A 479 25.16 11.86 -8.84
C TYR A 479 24.72 10.64 -9.66
N GLU A 480 23.62 10.72 -10.42
CA GLU A 480 23.06 9.55 -11.13
C GLU A 480 23.74 9.29 -12.49
N GLN A 481 23.96 10.35 -13.28
CA GLN A 481 24.56 10.32 -14.61
C GLN A 481 23.95 9.25 -15.52
N ALA A 482 22.61 9.24 -15.59
CA ALA A 482 21.87 8.23 -16.33
C ALA A 482 22.07 8.42 -17.83
N GLY A 483 22.34 7.32 -18.55
CA GLY A 483 22.54 7.37 -20.01
C GLY A 483 21.33 7.91 -20.79
N ASN A 484 20.12 7.64 -20.29
CA ASN A 484 18.89 8.33 -20.68
C ASN A 484 18.21 8.84 -19.40
N PRO A 485 18.27 10.15 -19.10
CA PRO A 485 17.80 10.70 -17.84
C PRO A 485 16.30 10.57 -17.58
N VAL A 486 15.44 10.52 -18.61
CA VAL A 486 13.96 10.55 -18.44
C VAL A 486 13.50 11.68 -17.49
N LEU A 487 14.00 12.90 -17.72
CA LEU A 487 13.82 14.04 -16.80
C LEU A 487 12.35 14.37 -16.50
N GLU A 488 11.45 14.19 -17.45
CA GLU A 488 10.02 14.50 -17.25
C GLU A 488 9.36 13.59 -16.21
N ASP A 489 9.75 12.32 -16.11
CA ASP A 489 9.20 11.43 -15.08
C ASP A 489 9.81 11.72 -13.72
N ARG A 490 11.11 12.05 -13.66
CA ARG A 490 11.75 12.54 -12.43
C ARG A 490 11.09 13.80 -11.90
N LYS A 491 10.73 14.74 -12.79
CA LYS A 491 9.97 15.94 -12.43
C LYS A 491 8.60 15.60 -11.88
N LYS A 492 7.85 14.69 -12.52
CA LYS A 492 6.54 14.25 -11.98
C LYS A 492 6.69 13.65 -10.58
N PHE A 493 7.67 12.77 -10.37
CA PHE A 493 7.90 12.15 -9.07
C PHE A 493 8.31 13.17 -8.01
N ALA A 494 9.28 14.03 -8.31
CA ALA A 494 9.74 15.05 -7.40
C ALA A 494 8.61 16.01 -7.01
N ASN A 495 7.81 16.49 -7.97
CA ASN A 495 6.67 17.38 -7.67
C ASN A 495 5.62 16.68 -6.80
N ALA A 496 5.29 15.41 -7.07
CA ALA A 496 4.36 14.65 -6.23
C ALA A 496 4.89 14.46 -4.80
N ILE A 497 6.19 14.22 -4.63
CA ILE A 497 6.86 14.11 -3.32
C ILE A 497 6.87 15.47 -2.61
N TYR A 498 7.19 16.55 -3.33
CA TYR A 498 7.19 17.90 -2.79
C TYR A 498 5.80 18.30 -2.27
N THR A 499 4.75 18.16 -3.09
CA THR A 499 3.35 18.45 -2.68
C THR A 499 2.93 17.66 -1.44
N ARG A 500 3.46 16.46 -1.26
CA ARG A 500 3.12 15.58 -0.14
C ARG A 500 3.84 15.95 1.16
N PHE A 501 5.12 16.33 1.07
CA PHE A 501 6.00 16.40 2.24
C PHE A 501 6.48 17.81 2.60
N ALA A 502 6.55 18.71 1.62
CA ALA A 502 6.87 20.11 1.87
C ALA A 502 5.70 20.73 2.65
N ARG A 503 6.01 21.37 3.77
CA ARG A 503 5.00 22.11 4.54
C ARG A 503 4.91 23.51 3.95
N VAL A 504 3.71 23.92 3.56
CA VAL A 504 3.39 25.34 3.31
C VAL A 504 3.27 26.05 4.66
#